data_AF-A0A1M6A555-F1
#
_entry.id   AF-A0A1M6A555-F1
#
_cell.length_a   1.000
_cell.length_b   1.000
_cell.length_c   1.000
_cell.angle_alpha   90.00
_cell.angle_beta   90.00
_cell.angle_gamma   90.00
#
_symmetry.space_group_name_H-M   'P 1'
#
loop_
_entity.id
_entity.type
_entity.pdbx_description
1 polymer ?
#
loop_
_entity_poly.entity_id
_entity_poly.type
_entity_poly.pdbx_seq_one_letter_code
_entity_poly.pdbx_strand_id
1 'polypeptide(L)'
;MGKIVEKIIQDLFIRKAFKKYKNSLPTKSDSENPKMDYHVLADAVVWEDEGIEKCNPKLENALRYALNYRTKLIVNENFETQKENSKSIEKRTFKLAKKYFPNWVGFNENRCSYNPELSDRIKRIRKVSEWKIDKLMNSDDTEFEY
;
A
#
# COMPACT_ATOMS: atom_id res chain seq x y z
N MET A 1 15.15 24.16 5.73
CA MET A 1 15.39 23.21 6.84
C MET A 1 14.17 22.34 7.20
N GLY A 2 12.92 22.85 7.19
CA GLY A 2 11.72 22.09 7.60
C GLY A 2 11.51 20.72 6.92
N LYS A 3 11.55 20.65 5.59
CA LYS A 3 11.30 19.41 4.83
C LYS A 3 12.26 18.25 5.15
N ILE A 4 13.49 18.54 5.56
CA ILE A 4 14.48 17.50 5.92
C ILE A 4 14.16 16.94 7.30
N VAL A 5 13.80 17.81 8.25
CA VAL A 5 13.43 17.42 9.62
C VAL A 5 12.15 16.58 9.60
N GLU A 6 11.13 16.99 8.84
CA GLU A 6 9.89 16.23 8.64
C GLU A 6 10.16 14.82 8.12
N LYS A 7 11.02 14.71 7.09
CA LYS A 7 11.41 13.41 6.51
C LYS A 7 12.11 12.51 7.53
N ILE A 8 12.99 13.07 8.37
CA ILE A 8 13.68 12.31 9.43
C ILE A 8 12.68 11.83 10.48
N ILE A 9 11.77 12.72 10.92
CA ILE A 9 10.74 12.40 11.89
C ILE A 9 9.83 11.28 11.36
N GLN A 10 9.40 11.38 10.11
CA GLN A 10 8.59 10.37 9.44
C GLN A 10 9.31 9.01 9.36
N ASP A 11 10.56 8.98 8.91
CA ASP A 11 11.38 7.77 8.85
C ASP A 11 11.53 7.13 10.27
N LEU A 12 11.66 7.95 11.32
CA LEU A 12 11.71 7.48 12.71
C LEU A 12 10.38 6.88 13.18
N PHE A 13 9.25 7.52 12.87
CA PHE A 13 7.93 7.00 13.22
C PHE A 13 7.65 5.65 12.54
N ILE A 14 7.96 5.53 11.25
CA ILE A 14 7.83 4.28 10.49
C ILE A 14 8.67 3.18 11.14
N ARG A 15 9.95 3.46 11.44
CA ARG A 15 10.85 2.50 12.11
C ARG A 15 10.32 2.05 13.47
N LYS A 16 9.80 2.98 14.27
CA LYS A 16 9.22 2.67 15.59
C LYS A 16 7.98 1.78 15.44
N ALA A 17 7.10 2.07 14.49
CA ALA A 17 5.92 1.26 14.21
C ALA A 17 6.31 -0.17 13.78
N PHE A 18 7.20 -0.30 12.79
CA PHE A 18 7.65 -1.61 12.31
C PHE A 18 8.35 -2.43 13.40
N LYS A 19 9.21 -1.80 14.21
CA LYS A 19 9.87 -2.48 15.33
C LYS A 19 8.84 -2.96 16.37
N LYS A 20 7.86 -2.12 16.72
CA LYS A 20 6.85 -2.45 17.73
C LYS A 20 5.97 -3.61 17.29
N TYR A 21 5.63 -3.69 16.01
CA TYR A 21 4.63 -4.63 15.49
C TYR A 21 5.21 -5.75 14.62
N LYS A 22 6.52 -5.99 14.66
CA LYS A 22 7.27 -6.93 13.79
C LYS A 22 6.67 -8.33 13.60
N ASN A 23 5.91 -8.83 14.58
CA ASN A 23 5.33 -10.18 14.57
C ASN A 23 3.80 -10.18 14.41
N SER A 24 3.20 -9.06 14.03
CA SER A 24 1.73 -8.90 13.98
C SER A 24 1.09 -9.19 12.63
N LEU A 25 1.90 -9.26 11.55
CA LEU A 25 1.39 -9.50 10.21
C LEU A 25 1.35 -11.00 9.89
N PRO A 26 0.34 -11.47 9.13
CA PRO A 26 0.23 -12.87 8.71
C PRO A 26 1.42 -13.35 7.88
N THR A 27 1.95 -14.51 8.20
CA THR A 27 3.07 -15.11 7.44
C THR A 27 2.63 -16.21 6.49
N LYS A 28 1.35 -16.57 6.51
CA LYS A 28 0.72 -17.59 5.68
C LYS A 28 -0.62 -17.07 5.20
N SER A 29 -1.02 -17.50 4.02
CA SER A 29 -2.39 -17.34 3.54
C SER A 29 -3.20 -18.56 3.94
N ASP A 30 -4.41 -18.33 4.45
CA ASP A 30 -5.42 -19.37 4.65
C ASP A 30 -6.30 -19.58 3.39
N SER A 31 -6.12 -18.74 2.36
CA SER A 31 -6.88 -18.75 1.10
C SER A 31 -5.96 -18.96 -0.10
N GLU A 32 -6.36 -19.84 -1.03
CA GLU A 32 -5.64 -20.06 -2.29
C GLU A 32 -5.74 -18.85 -3.24
N ASN A 33 -6.89 -18.18 -3.24
CA ASN A 33 -7.15 -17.03 -4.12
C ASN A 33 -7.71 -15.85 -3.30
N PRO A 34 -6.86 -15.17 -2.52
CA PRO A 34 -7.32 -14.10 -1.65
C PRO A 34 -7.90 -12.95 -2.46
N LYS A 35 -9.02 -12.40 -2.01
CA LYS A 35 -9.66 -11.25 -2.63
C LYS A 35 -8.72 -10.03 -2.57
N MET A 36 -8.68 -9.30 -3.67
CA MET A 36 -7.95 -8.04 -3.80
C MET A 36 -8.91 -6.87 -3.56
N ASP A 37 -8.48 -5.90 -2.77
CA ASP A 37 -9.18 -4.64 -2.53
C ASP A 37 -8.26 -3.43 -2.72
N TYR A 38 -8.85 -2.24 -2.82
CA TYR A 38 -8.17 -0.98 -3.01
C TYR A 38 -8.08 -0.18 -1.72
N HIS A 39 -6.85 -0.02 -1.23
CA HIS A 39 -6.55 0.79 -0.08
C HIS A 39 -6.41 2.26 -0.49
N VAL A 40 -7.52 3.00 -0.43
CA VAL A 40 -7.63 4.41 -0.89
C VAL A 40 -6.50 5.29 -0.35
N LEU A 41 -6.23 5.28 0.96
CA LEU A 41 -5.23 6.16 1.58
C LEU A 41 -3.77 5.82 1.21
N ALA A 42 -3.55 4.66 0.59
CA ALA A 42 -2.24 4.23 0.12
C ALA A 42 -2.13 4.35 -1.41
N ASP A 43 -3.22 4.64 -2.12
CA ASP A 43 -3.33 4.44 -3.58
C ASP A 43 -2.69 3.10 -3.98
N ALA A 44 -3.18 2.02 -3.37
CA ALA A 44 -2.53 0.71 -3.44
C ALA A 44 -3.54 -0.41 -3.39
N VAL A 45 -3.16 -1.58 -3.92
CA VAL A 45 -3.92 -2.82 -3.70
C VAL A 45 -3.39 -3.59 -2.50
N VAL A 46 -4.32 -4.20 -1.80
CA VAL A 46 -4.10 -5.12 -0.67
C VAL A 46 -4.87 -6.40 -0.94
N TRP A 47 -4.39 -7.49 -0.37
CA TRP A 47 -5.11 -8.76 -0.36
C TRP A 47 -5.66 -9.02 1.04
N GLU A 48 -6.81 -9.67 1.11
CA GLU A 48 -7.52 -9.93 2.38
C GLU A 48 -6.68 -10.75 3.38
N ASP A 49 -5.79 -11.61 2.88
CA ASP A 49 -4.88 -12.44 3.68
C ASP A 49 -3.70 -11.67 4.27
N GLU A 50 -3.50 -10.40 3.88
CA GLU A 50 -2.37 -9.59 4.33
C GLU A 50 -2.56 -9.01 5.74
N GLY A 51 -3.79 -9.08 6.26
CA GLY A 51 -4.12 -8.61 7.61
C GLY A 51 -4.09 -7.09 7.77
N ILE A 52 -4.03 -6.31 6.68
CA ILE A 52 -3.94 -4.84 6.73
C ILE A 52 -5.12 -4.23 7.48
N GLU A 53 -6.36 -4.65 7.16
CA GLU A 53 -7.58 -4.13 7.79
C GLU A 53 -7.67 -4.41 9.30
N LYS A 54 -7.02 -5.50 9.75
CA LYS A 54 -7.03 -5.95 11.15
C LYS A 54 -5.82 -5.46 11.93
N CYS A 55 -4.83 -4.85 11.26
CA CYS A 55 -3.59 -4.48 11.91
C CYS A 55 -3.74 -3.17 12.69
N ASN A 56 -2.73 -2.85 13.51
CA ASN A 56 -2.77 -1.62 14.29
C ASN A 56 -2.76 -0.39 13.34
N PRO A 57 -3.59 0.65 13.56
CA PRO A 57 -3.62 1.82 12.67
C PRO A 57 -2.27 2.53 12.48
N LYS A 58 -1.39 2.49 13.50
CA LYS A 58 -0.03 3.04 13.37
C LYS A 58 0.85 2.20 12.44
N LEU A 59 0.64 0.88 12.41
CA LEU A 59 1.31 -0.01 11.48
C LEU A 59 0.73 0.16 10.08
N GLU A 60 -0.59 0.18 9.92
CA GLU A 60 -1.27 0.43 8.65
C GLU A 60 -0.76 1.71 8.00
N ASN A 61 -0.78 2.83 8.73
CA ASN A 61 -0.24 4.13 8.30
C ASN A 61 1.22 4.04 7.81
N ALA A 62 2.06 3.28 8.53
CA ALA A 62 3.46 3.09 8.15
C ALA A 62 3.60 2.21 6.89
N LEU A 63 2.72 1.23 6.70
CA LEU A 63 2.71 0.32 5.56
C LEU A 63 2.22 0.98 4.27
N ARG A 64 1.42 2.06 4.33
CA ARG A 64 0.88 2.74 3.12
C ARG A 64 1.95 3.04 2.06
N TYR A 65 3.12 3.51 2.47
CA TYR A 65 4.23 3.78 1.56
C TYR A 65 4.81 2.51 0.91
N ALA A 66 4.89 1.41 1.67
CA ALA A 66 5.34 0.13 1.15
C ALA A 66 4.30 -0.49 0.19
N LEU A 67 3.02 -0.40 0.53
CA LEU A 67 1.90 -0.86 -0.30
C LEU A 67 1.83 -0.08 -1.62
N ASN A 68 2.04 1.23 -1.57
CA ASN A 68 2.09 2.07 -2.76
C ASN A 68 3.25 1.67 -3.68
N TYR A 69 4.47 1.50 -3.13
CA TYR A 69 5.62 1.04 -3.90
C TYR A 69 5.35 -0.31 -4.57
N ARG A 70 4.80 -1.27 -3.81
CA ARG A 70 4.45 -2.60 -4.30
C ARG A 70 3.46 -2.52 -5.45
N THR A 71 2.39 -1.74 -5.29
CA THR A 71 1.38 -1.59 -6.34
C THR A 71 1.99 -1.01 -7.61
N LYS A 72 2.88 -0.01 -7.49
CA LYS A 72 3.60 0.57 -8.63
C LYS A 72 4.51 -0.45 -9.32
N LEU A 73 5.13 -1.38 -8.59
CA LEU A 73 5.91 -2.49 -9.17
C LEU A 73 5.02 -3.43 -10.01
N ILE A 74 3.82 -3.75 -9.53
CA ILE A 74 2.91 -4.66 -10.24
C ILE A 74 2.36 -4.01 -11.51
N VAL A 75 2.04 -2.71 -11.45
CA VAL A 75 1.37 -2.01 -12.54
C VAL A 75 2.33 -1.59 -13.65
N ASN A 76 3.58 -1.26 -13.32
CA ASN A 76 4.53 -0.66 -14.25
C ASN A 76 5.76 -1.56 -14.48
N GLU A 77 5.87 -2.11 -15.69
CA GLU A 77 6.98 -3.01 -16.10
C GLU A 77 8.37 -2.41 -15.86
N ASN A 78 8.52 -1.11 -16.14
CA ASN A 78 9.80 -0.39 -16.06
C ASN A 78 9.91 0.50 -14.80
N PHE A 79 9.18 0.19 -13.72
CA PHE A 79 9.14 1.07 -12.55
C PHE A 79 10.52 1.28 -11.90
N GLU A 80 11.31 0.21 -11.77
CA GLU A 80 12.58 0.27 -11.06
C GLU A 80 13.72 0.93 -11.86
N THR A 81 13.62 0.93 -13.19
CA THR A 81 14.64 1.49 -14.10
C THR A 81 14.52 3.01 -14.24
N GLN A 82 13.38 3.58 -13.86
CA GLN A 82 13.17 5.02 -13.83
C GLN A 82 13.97 5.68 -12.68
N LYS A 83 14.92 6.56 -13.03
CA LYS A 83 15.83 7.25 -12.09
C LYS A 83 15.11 7.97 -10.95
N GLU A 84 13.94 8.52 -11.21
CA GLU A 84 13.12 9.29 -10.25
C GLU A 84 12.63 8.41 -9.08
N ASN A 85 12.44 7.10 -9.31
CA ASN A 85 11.91 6.18 -8.31
C ASN A 85 12.97 5.66 -7.33
N SER A 86 14.26 5.90 -7.61
CA SER A 86 15.37 5.36 -6.81
C SER A 86 15.50 5.94 -5.40
N LYS A 87 15.02 7.19 -5.19
CA LYS A 87 15.15 7.93 -3.91
C LYS A 87 13.82 8.16 -3.19
N SER A 88 12.74 7.53 -3.64
CA SER A 88 11.40 7.72 -3.10
C SER A 88 11.28 7.20 -1.66
N ILE A 89 10.38 7.79 -0.87
CA ILE A 89 10.13 7.33 0.50
C ILE A 89 9.53 5.92 0.49
N GLU A 90 8.68 5.66 -0.50
CA GLU A 90 8.01 4.41 -0.78
C GLU A 90 9.01 3.26 -0.96
N LYS A 91 10.05 3.46 -1.79
CA LYS A 91 11.11 2.45 -1.98
C LYS A 91 11.86 2.15 -0.70
N ARG A 92 12.21 3.19 0.06
CA ARG A 92 12.96 3.05 1.34
C ARG A 92 12.09 2.33 2.38
N THR A 93 10.82 2.69 2.49
CA THR A 93 9.87 2.08 3.42
C THR A 93 9.57 0.63 3.02
N PHE A 94 9.45 0.33 1.74
CA PHE A 94 9.29 -1.05 1.24
C PHE A 94 10.47 -1.94 1.63
N LYS A 95 11.71 -1.49 1.38
CA LYS A 95 12.92 -2.22 1.80
C LYS A 95 12.97 -2.41 3.32
N LEU A 96 12.60 -1.38 4.07
CA LEU A 96 12.56 -1.45 5.53
C LEU A 96 11.50 -2.44 6.02
N ALA A 97 10.31 -2.43 5.40
CA ALA A 97 9.25 -3.37 5.73
C ALA A 97 9.68 -4.82 5.45
N LYS A 98 10.33 -5.11 4.32
CA LYS A 98 10.94 -6.42 4.05
C LYS A 98 11.93 -6.87 5.12
N LYS A 99 12.68 -5.93 5.72
CA LYS A 99 13.62 -6.24 6.82
C LYS A 99 12.91 -6.61 8.12
N TYR A 100 11.80 -5.94 8.45
CA TYR A 100 11.05 -6.18 9.70
C TYR A 100 10.04 -7.33 9.60
N PHE A 101 9.52 -7.58 8.39
CA PHE A 101 8.48 -8.55 8.11
C PHE A 101 8.89 -9.49 6.96
N PRO A 102 10.01 -10.22 7.08
CA PRO A 102 10.59 -10.97 5.95
C PRO A 102 9.65 -12.04 5.39
N ASN A 103 8.80 -12.62 6.24
CA ASN A 103 7.89 -13.70 5.89
C ASN A 103 6.44 -13.24 5.72
N TRP A 104 6.17 -11.94 5.63
CA TRP A 104 4.80 -11.45 5.44
C TRP A 104 4.29 -11.84 4.06
N VAL A 105 3.07 -12.37 3.99
CA VAL A 105 2.44 -12.86 2.75
C VAL A 105 2.33 -11.78 1.66
N GLY A 106 2.24 -10.51 2.06
CA GLY A 106 2.23 -9.38 1.13
C GLY A 106 3.55 -9.17 0.36
N PHE A 107 4.62 -9.87 0.74
CA PHE A 107 5.90 -9.87 0.03
C PHE A 107 6.17 -11.10 -0.84
N ASN A 108 5.16 -11.94 -1.06
CA ASN A 108 5.25 -13.00 -2.05
C ASN A 108 5.67 -12.41 -3.42
N GLU A 109 6.51 -13.16 -4.13
CA GLU A 109 7.16 -12.68 -5.36
C GLU A 109 6.14 -12.29 -6.43
N ASN A 110 5.08 -13.09 -6.58
CA ASN A 110 3.96 -12.84 -7.48
C ASN A 110 3.16 -11.55 -7.17
N ARG A 111 3.35 -10.96 -5.99
CA ARG A 111 2.75 -9.67 -5.58
C ARG A 111 3.76 -8.53 -5.56
N CYS A 112 5.01 -8.78 -5.94
CA CYS A 112 6.11 -7.82 -5.86
C CYS A 112 6.84 -7.60 -7.20
N SER A 113 6.33 -8.16 -8.28
CA SER A 113 6.86 -8.03 -9.63
C SER A 113 5.76 -7.60 -10.60
N TYR A 114 6.17 -7.07 -11.74
CA TYR A 114 5.23 -6.71 -12.81
C TYR A 114 4.46 -7.94 -13.27
N ASN A 115 3.15 -7.76 -13.42
CA ASN A 115 2.28 -8.78 -13.98
C ASN A 115 1.18 -8.07 -14.81
N PRO A 116 1.07 -8.32 -16.12
CA PRO A 116 0.13 -7.61 -16.98
C PRO A 116 -1.33 -7.86 -16.61
N GLU A 117 -1.69 -9.09 -16.23
CA GLU A 117 -3.05 -9.43 -15.81
C GLU A 117 -3.43 -8.73 -14.50
N LEU A 118 -2.52 -8.75 -13.51
CA LEU A 118 -2.72 -8.02 -12.26
C LEU A 118 -2.75 -6.52 -12.50
N SER A 119 -1.90 -5.98 -13.38
CA SER A 119 -1.88 -4.56 -13.73
C SER A 119 -3.25 -4.10 -14.25
N ASP A 120 -3.84 -4.83 -15.20
CA ASP A 120 -5.14 -4.49 -15.75
C ASP A 120 -6.28 -4.68 -14.74
N ARG A 121 -6.19 -5.68 -13.86
CA ARG A 121 -7.12 -5.85 -12.74
C ARG A 121 -7.04 -4.69 -11.75
N ILE A 122 -5.83 -4.27 -11.37
CA ILE A 122 -5.58 -3.14 -10.45
C ILE A 122 -6.12 -1.84 -11.03
N LYS A 123 -5.87 -1.56 -12.33
CA LYS A 123 -6.40 -0.36 -13.00
C LYS A 123 -7.92 -0.31 -12.96
N ARG A 124 -8.59 -1.43 -13.21
CA ARG A 124 -10.07 -1.53 -13.12
C ARG A 124 -10.57 -1.28 -11.69
N ILE A 125 -9.94 -1.92 -10.70
CA ILE A 125 -10.28 -1.75 -9.28
C ILE A 125 -10.12 -0.29 -8.84
N ARG A 126 -9.00 0.36 -9.23
CA ARG A 126 -8.74 1.77 -8.96
C ARG A 126 -9.83 2.67 -9.56
N LYS A 127 -10.16 2.50 -10.84
CA LYS A 127 -11.21 3.27 -11.53
C LYS A 127 -12.57 3.13 -10.84
N VAL A 128 -12.94 1.92 -10.42
CA VAL A 128 -14.19 1.68 -9.69
C VAL A 128 -14.17 2.38 -8.32
N SER A 129 -13.02 2.39 -7.66
CA SER A 129 -12.85 3.06 -6.35
C SER A 129 -12.93 4.57 -6.47
N GLU A 130 -12.28 5.15 -7.48
CA GLU A 130 -12.37 6.57 -7.83
C GLU A 130 -13.83 6.96 -8.10
N TRP A 131 -14.55 6.21 -8.95
CA TRP A 131 -15.97 6.46 -9.20
C TRP A 131 -16.84 6.39 -7.93
N LYS A 132 -16.57 5.45 -7.01
CA LYS A 132 -17.29 5.37 -5.72
C LYS A 132 -17.03 6.60 -4.86
N ILE A 133 -15.79 7.07 -4.80
CA ILE A 133 -15.41 8.29 -4.06
C ILE A 133 -16.11 9.49 -4.68
N ASP A 134 -16.06 9.65 -6.00
CA ASP A 134 -16.72 10.75 -6.70
C ASP A 134 -18.23 10.72 -6.45
N LYS A 135 -18.86 9.54 -6.49
CA LYS A 135 -20.29 9.42 -6.21
C LYS A 135 -20.64 9.87 -4.80
N LEU A 136 -19.84 9.48 -3.79
CA LEU A 136 -20.05 9.89 -2.40
C LEU A 136 -19.87 11.40 -2.21
N MET A 137 -18.84 11.98 -2.82
CA MET A 137 -18.57 13.42 -2.69
C MET A 137 -19.61 14.29 -3.40
N ASN A 138 -20.21 13.79 -4.48
CA ASN A 138 -21.24 14.50 -5.24
C ASN A 138 -22.68 14.18 -4.80
N SER A 139 -22.90 13.15 -3.98
CA SER A 139 -24.25 12.84 -3.45
C SER A 139 -24.67 13.73 -2.28
N ASP A 140 -23.70 14.32 -1.58
CA ASP A 140 -23.94 15.22 -0.44
C ASP A 140 -24.47 16.61 -0.88
N ASP A 141 -24.44 16.94 -2.18
CA ASP A 141 -24.95 18.21 -2.73
C ASP A 141 -26.47 18.21 -2.98
N THR A 142 -27.14 17.05 -2.90
CA THR A 142 -28.57 16.91 -3.26
C THR A 142 -29.54 16.74 -2.08
N GLU A 143 -29.09 16.82 -0.82
CA GLU A 143 -29.95 16.64 0.36
C GLU A 143 -30.42 17.94 1.04
N PHE A 144 -30.19 19.13 0.45
CA PHE A 144 -30.64 20.42 1.00
C PHE A 144 -31.41 21.30 0.02
N GLU A 145 -32.37 20.74 -0.72
CA GLU A 145 -33.45 21.53 -1.32
C GLU A 145 -34.77 21.16 -0.65
N TYR A 146 -35.15 21.94 0.38
CA TYR A 146 -36.50 22.02 0.95
C TYR A 146 -37.24 23.21 0.37
#